data_AF-A0A7V9NV48-F1
#
_entry.id   AF-A0A7V9NV48-F1
#
_cell.length_a   1.000
_cell.length_b   1.000
_cell.length_c   1.000
_cell.angle_alpha   90.00
_cell.angle_beta   90.00
_cell.angle_gamma   90.00
#
_symmetry.space_group_name_H-M   'P 1'
#
loop_
_entity.id
_entity.type
_entity.pdbx_description
1 polymer ?
#
loop_
_entity_poly.entity_id
_entity_poly.type
_entity_poly.pdbx_seq_one_letter_code
_entity_poly.pdbx_strand_id
1 'polypeptide(L)'
;MSDDMSAGAVASTVAKLRPLLFGAAFKVIDLTLEVALARAGHGSRQPGRWTIAEKVGLARLYAGDLPPVSDTFQDGWQRLCSLYAGWEEVRHSLVHRAAAVDVATGQLVGKDRAGNSLVPVSAADQEQFARIAVEMFAAVSVGVLTARNRRRLACRLNRLMTHHGHGVLADEAAPGTAIHVLASLERLPNDSWKIDAQTAFDRARGVFQEATEFNGKFVASTSMGDRVFHCMLEDAPSSAEFDLDDPPDLNRPGFDGDFFGWCSHAALA
;
A
#
# COMPACT_ATOMS: atom_id res chain seq x y z
N MET A 1 -36.27 12.42 14.11
CA MET A 1 -36.42 11.00 13.69
C MET A 1 -35.50 10.79 12.50
N SER A 2 -34.20 10.60 12.75
CA SER A 2 -33.18 10.14 11.79
C SER A 2 -31.93 9.79 12.57
N ASP A 3 -31.20 8.79 12.09
CA ASP A 3 -29.86 8.33 12.51
C ASP A 3 -29.73 7.31 13.66
N ASP A 4 -30.60 6.30 13.68
CA ASP A 4 -30.25 4.98 14.24
C ASP A 4 -30.20 3.94 13.11
N MET A 5 -29.26 4.11 12.17
CA MET A 5 -28.72 2.92 11.51
C MET A 5 -28.02 2.11 12.60
N SER A 6 -28.74 1.16 13.20
CA SER A 6 -28.22 0.39 14.34
C SER A 6 -26.84 -0.18 14.03
N ALA A 7 -25.93 -0.17 15.00
CA ALA A 7 -24.59 -0.74 14.86
C ALA A 7 -24.61 -2.18 14.29
N GLY A 8 -25.70 -2.92 14.53
CA GLY A 8 -25.95 -4.25 13.95
C GLY A 8 -26.13 -4.25 12.42
N ALA A 9 -26.79 -3.24 11.85
CA ALA A 9 -26.94 -3.11 10.40
C ALA A 9 -25.60 -2.80 9.72
N VAL A 10 -24.78 -1.95 10.34
CA VAL A 10 -23.42 -1.65 9.87
C VAL A 10 -22.55 -2.90 9.95
N ALA A 11 -22.53 -3.59 11.10
CA ALA A 11 -21.77 -4.83 11.28
C ALA A 11 -22.18 -5.92 10.27
N SER A 12 -23.49 -6.09 10.03
CA SER A 12 -24.00 -7.02 9.02
C SER A 12 -23.56 -6.65 7.61
N THR A 13 -23.57 -5.37 7.27
CA THR A 13 -23.11 -4.88 5.95
C THR A 13 -21.61 -5.11 5.78
N VAL A 14 -20.81 -4.80 6.80
CA VAL A 14 -19.36 -5.06 6.80
C VAL A 14 -19.07 -6.54 6.61
N ALA A 15 -19.78 -7.43 7.32
CA ALA A 15 -19.63 -8.87 7.17
C ALA A 15 -19.93 -9.35 5.74
N LYS A 16 -20.93 -8.77 5.07
CA LYS A 16 -21.26 -9.09 3.67
C LYS A 16 -20.24 -8.57 2.67
N LEU A 17 -19.58 -7.44 2.95
CA LEU A 17 -18.59 -6.84 2.06
C LEU A 17 -17.19 -7.45 2.19
N ARG A 18 -16.85 -8.02 3.35
CA ARG A 18 -15.52 -8.61 3.62
C ARG A 18 -15.06 -9.67 2.61
N PRO A 19 -15.88 -10.66 2.21
CA PRO A 19 -15.50 -11.61 1.16
C PRO A 19 -15.14 -10.92 -0.16
N LEU A 20 -15.87 -9.85 -0.51
CA LEU A 20 -15.61 -9.06 -1.72
C LEU A 20 -14.31 -8.28 -1.60
N LEU A 21 -14.06 -7.66 -0.44
CA LEU A 21 -12.81 -6.96 -0.15
C LEU A 21 -11.60 -7.90 -0.25
N PHE A 22 -11.70 -9.08 0.37
CA PHE A 22 -10.65 -10.09 0.28
C PHE A 22 -10.45 -10.57 -1.16
N GLY A 23 -11.54 -10.88 -1.88
CA GLY A 23 -11.47 -11.31 -3.28
C GLY A 23 -10.85 -10.24 -4.19
N ALA A 24 -11.18 -8.96 -3.97
CA ALA A 24 -10.61 -7.84 -4.69
C ALA A 24 -9.10 -7.69 -4.39
N ALA A 25 -8.71 -7.74 -3.12
CA ALA A 25 -7.31 -7.71 -2.70
C ALA A 25 -6.50 -8.85 -3.33
N PHE A 26 -7.05 -10.07 -3.29
CA PHE A 26 -6.44 -11.22 -3.93
C PHE A 26 -6.28 -10.98 -5.44
N LYS A 27 -7.31 -10.41 -6.10
CA LYS A 27 -7.24 -10.15 -7.54
C LYS A 27 -6.22 -9.06 -7.90
N VAL A 28 -6.03 -8.05 -7.06
CA VAL A 28 -4.96 -7.06 -7.25
C VAL A 28 -3.59 -7.75 -7.19
N ILE A 29 -3.33 -8.54 -6.15
CA ILE A 29 -2.07 -9.28 -6.01
C ILE A 29 -1.88 -10.29 -7.15
N ASP A 30 -2.96 -10.94 -7.59
CA ASP A 30 -2.99 -11.86 -8.73
C ASP A 30 -2.53 -11.17 -10.02
N LEU A 31 -3.03 -9.98 -10.32
CA LEU A 31 -2.62 -9.20 -11.48
C LEU A 31 -1.19 -8.68 -11.33
N THR A 32 -0.80 -8.23 -10.14
CA THR A 32 0.58 -7.82 -9.84
C THR A 32 1.56 -8.97 -10.06
N LEU A 33 1.21 -10.19 -9.65
CA LEU A 33 2.02 -11.39 -9.91
C LEU A 33 2.08 -11.70 -11.40
N GLU A 34 0.97 -11.63 -12.14
CA GLU A 34 0.98 -11.83 -13.60
C GLU A 34 1.90 -10.84 -14.32
N VAL A 35 1.87 -9.56 -13.91
CA VAL A 35 2.80 -8.53 -14.43
C VAL A 35 4.24 -8.90 -14.10
N ALA A 36 4.53 -9.30 -12.86
CA ALA A 36 5.87 -9.72 -12.45
C ALA A 36 6.40 -10.90 -13.28
N LEU A 37 5.56 -11.91 -13.48
CA LEU A 37 5.92 -13.12 -14.23
C LEU A 37 6.14 -12.81 -15.72
N ALA A 38 5.27 -12.00 -16.31
CA ALA A 38 5.42 -11.57 -17.71
C ALA A 38 6.72 -10.78 -17.92
N ARG A 39 7.05 -9.87 -17.00
CA ARG A 39 8.29 -9.09 -17.04
C ARG A 39 9.54 -9.96 -16.92
N ALA A 40 9.51 -10.99 -16.08
CA ALA A 40 10.59 -11.96 -15.96
C ALA A 40 10.68 -12.95 -17.15
N GLY A 41 9.85 -12.79 -18.18
CA GLY A 41 9.87 -13.65 -19.37
C GLY A 41 9.26 -15.03 -19.15
N HIS A 42 8.55 -15.25 -18.05
CA HIS A 42 7.79 -16.48 -17.88
C HIS A 42 6.58 -16.46 -18.83
N GLY A 43 6.38 -17.54 -19.58
CA GLY A 43 5.22 -17.74 -20.42
C GLY A 43 4.17 -18.60 -19.74
N SER A 44 2.89 -18.30 -19.98
CA SER A 44 1.79 -19.19 -19.64
C SER A 44 1.62 -20.27 -20.72
N ARG A 45 1.11 -21.46 -20.36
CA ARG A 45 0.85 -22.54 -21.34
C ARG A 45 -0.08 -22.12 -22.48
N GLN A 46 -1.00 -21.20 -22.21
CA GLN A 46 -1.81 -20.52 -23.21
C GLN A 46 -1.39 -19.05 -23.25
N PRO A 47 -1.03 -18.47 -24.40
CA PRO A 47 -0.60 -17.07 -24.48
C PRO A 47 -1.58 -16.12 -23.79
N GLY A 48 -1.08 -15.36 -22.81
CA GLY A 48 -1.87 -14.38 -22.05
C GLY A 48 -2.88 -14.96 -21.05
N ARG A 49 -2.83 -16.27 -20.74
CA ARG A 49 -3.74 -16.92 -19.80
C ARG A 49 -3.01 -17.79 -18.80
N TRP A 50 -2.71 -17.20 -17.64
CA TRP A 50 -2.17 -17.91 -16.48
C TRP A 50 -3.30 -18.61 -15.72
N THR A 51 -3.17 -19.93 -15.56
CA THR A 51 -3.99 -20.68 -14.61
C THR A 51 -3.56 -20.37 -13.18
N ILE A 52 -4.47 -20.57 -12.21
CA ILE A 52 -4.14 -20.39 -10.79
C ILE A 52 -3.02 -21.34 -10.34
N ALA A 53 -3.03 -22.59 -10.84
CA ALA A 53 -2.03 -23.58 -10.51
C ALA A 53 -0.63 -23.21 -11.00
N GLU A 54 -0.51 -22.65 -12.21
CA GLU A 54 0.78 -22.14 -12.73
C GLU A 54 1.30 -20.99 -11.87
N LYS A 55 0.44 -20.01 -11.54
CA LYS A 55 0.81 -18.86 -10.72
C LYS A 55 1.25 -19.28 -9.33
N VAL A 56 0.51 -20.18 -8.68
CA VAL A 56 0.88 -20.71 -7.36
C VAL A 56 2.21 -21.46 -7.42
N GLY A 57 2.43 -22.28 -8.46
CA GLY A 57 3.70 -22.97 -8.67
C GLY A 57 4.88 -22.00 -8.76
N LEU A 58 4.74 -20.94 -9.56
CA LEU A 58 5.77 -19.92 -9.73
C LEU A 58 5.95 -19.03 -8.49
N ALA A 59 4.86 -18.69 -7.80
CA ALA A 59 4.91 -17.95 -6.54
C ALA A 59 5.68 -18.73 -5.45
N ARG A 60 5.51 -20.05 -5.37
CA ARG A 60 6.30 -20.90 -4.44
C ARG A 60 7.80 -20.89 -4.73
N LEU A 61 8.21 -20.52 -5.95
CA LEU A 61 9.60 -20.35 -6.36
C LEU A 61 10.06 -18.88 -6.26
N TYR A 62 9.20 -17.99 -5.76
CA TYR A 62 9.44 -16.54 -5.70
C TYR A 62 9.72 -15.91 -7.08
N ALA A 63 9.24 -16.53 -8.15
CA ALA A 63 9.48 -16.11 -9.51
C ALA A 63 8.76 -14.78 -9.84
N GLY A 64 9.38 -14.00 -10.72
CA GLY A 64 8.85 -12.72 -11.21
C GLY A 64 9.84 -11.56 -11.04
N ASP A 65 9.65 -10.53 -11.86
CA ASP A 65 10.36 -9.25 -11.80
C ASP A 65 9.34 -8.11 -11.67
N LEU A 66 9.23 -7.54 -10.48
CA LEU A 66 8.31 -6.46 -10.15
C LEU A 66 9.03 -5.32 -9.41
N PRO A 67 9.88 -4.54 -10.10
CA PRO A 67 10.42 -3.32 -9.53
C PRO A 67 9.29 -2.35 -9.21
N PRO A 68 9.37 -1.58 -8.11
CA PRO A 68 10.49 -1.46 -7.16
C PRO A 68 10.47 -2.50 -6.02
N VAL A 69 9.56 -3.48 -6.04
CA VAL A 69 9.37 -4.39 -4.90
C VAL A 69 10.35 -5.55 -4.94
N SER A 70 10.54 -6.18 -6.11
CA SER A 70 11.41 -7.36 -6.24
C SER A 70 12.91 -7.04 -6.13
N ASP A 71 13.32 -5.81 -6.42
CA ASP A 71 14.70 -5.33 -6.40
C ASP A 71 15.08 -4.67 -5.05
N THR A 72 14.23 -3.79 -4.52
CA THR A 72 14.56 -3.05 -3.28
C THR A 72 14.01 -3.70 -2.00
N PHE A 73 13.08 -4.64 -2.13
CA PHE A 73 12.41 -5.29 -0.99
C PHE A 73 12.16 -6.80 -1.25
N GLN A 74 13.22 -7.50 -1.65
CA GLN A 74 13.20 -8.91 -2.03
C GLN A 74 12.57 -9.83 -0.96
N ASP A 75 12.89 -9.63 0.32
CA ASP A 75 12.30 -10.41 1.42
C ASP A 75 10.78 -10.22 1.56
N GLY A 76 10.30 -9.02 1.22
CA GLY A 76 8.87 -8.70 1.16
C GLY A 76 8.19 -9.37 -0.03
N TRP A 77 8.85 -9.37 -1.19
CA TRP A 77 8.38 -10.10 -2.38
C TRP A 77 8.20 -11.59 -2.09
N GLN A 78 9.20 -12.25 -1.48
CA GLN A 78 9.11 -13.67 -1.13
C GLN A 78 7.91 -13.98 -0.21
N ARG A 79 7.69 -13.14 0.80
CA ARG A 79 6.56 -13.27 1.73
C ARG A 79 5.22 -13.06 1.04
N LEU A 80 5.13 -12.09 0.14
CA LEU A 80 3.93 -11.86 -0.67
C LEU A 80 3.61 -13.08 -1.54
N CYS A 81 4.62 -13.63 -2.22
CA CYS A 81 4.48 -14.85 -3.02
C CYS A 81 4.04 -16.05 -2.18
N SER A 82 4.64 -16.26 -1.00
CA SER A 82 4.22 -17.30 -0.07
C SER A 82 2.79 -17.10 0.42
N LEU A 83 2.39 -15.85 0.72
CA LEU A 83 1.03 -15.53 1.14
C LEU A 83 0.02 -15.81 0.03
N TYR A 84 0.31 -15.38 -1.20
CA TYR A 84 -0.52 -15.67 -2.38
C TYR A 84 -0.69 -17.18 -2.57
N ALA A 85 0.39 -17.95 -2.49
CA ALA A 85 0.35 -19.41 -2.62
C ALA A 85 -0.38 -20.09 -1.45
N GLY A 86 -0.19 -19.61 -0.22
CA GLY A 86 -0.82 -20.15 0.99
C GLY A 86 -2.34 -19.93 1.02
N TRP A 87 -2.84 -18.90 0.34
CA TRP A 87 -4.26 -18.56 0.30
C TRP A 87 -4.98 -19.05 -0.96
N GLU A 88 -4.37 -19.96 -1.72
CA GLU A 88 -4.97 -20.59 -2.89
C GLU A 88 -6.34 -21.21 -2.57
N GLU A 89 -6.45 -21.97 -1.49
CA GLU A 89 -7.68 -22.66 -1.11
C GLU A 89 -8.76 -21.67 -0.64
N VAL A 90 -8.39 -20.62 0.12
CA VAL A 90 -9.32 -19.56 0.52
C VAL A 90 -9.94 -18.88 -0.71
N ARG A 91 -9.10 -18.54 -1.70
CA ARG A 91 -9.54 -17.96 -2.98
C ARG A 91 -10.42 -18.93 -3.76
N HIS A 92 -10.06 -20.21 -3.82
CA HIS A 92 -10.88 -21.23 -4.47
C HIS A 92 -12.28 -21.28 -3.84
N SER A 93 -12.37 -21.39 -2.52
CA SER A 93 -13.64 -21.45 -1.80
C SER A 93 -14.49 -20.20 -2.02
N LEU A 94 -13.89 -19.00 -2.04
CA LEU A 94 -14.62 -17.76 -2.37
C LEU A 94 -15.21 -17.78 -3.78
N VAL A 95 -14.43 -18.20 -4.78
CA VAL A 95 -14.87 -18.26 -6.18
C VAL A 95 -16.03 -19.25 -6.37
N HIS A 96 -16.02 -20.35 -5.62
CA HIS A 96 -17.07 -21.36 -5.66
C HIS A 96 -18.18 -21.13 -4.61
N ARG A 97 -18.19 -19.98 -3.94
CA ARG A 97 -19.17 -19.62 -2.90
C ARG A 97 -19.25 -20.65 -1.74
N ALA A 98 -18.15 -21.34 -1.48
CA ALA A 98 -17.96 -22.30 -0.40
C ALA A 98 -17.30 -21.68 0.85
N ALA A 99 -17.03 -20.37 0.83
CA ALA A 99 -16.58 -19.60 1.98
C ALA A 99 -17.55 -18.45 2.29
N ALA A 100 -17.72 -18.15 3.56
CA ALA A 100 -18.56 -17.08 4.09
C ALA A 100 -17.91 -16.46 5.33
N VAL A 101 -18.31 -15.23 5.67
CA VAL A 101 -17.89 -14.62 6.94
C VAL A 101 -18.82 -15.11 8.05
N ASP A 102 -18.23 -15.71 9.07
CA ASP A 102 -18.91 -15.99 10.32
C ASP A 102 -19.27 -14.65 10.99
N VAL A 103 -20.56 -14.44 11.25
CA VAL A 103 -21.06 -13.13 11.72
C VAL A 103 -20.61 -12.82 13.16
N ALA A 104 -20.40 -13.83 13.99
CA ALA A 104 -20.04 -13.65 15.39
C ALA A 104 -18.55 -13.26 15.55
N THR A 105 -17.69 -13.88 14.75
CA THR A 105 -16.23 -13.73 14.85
C THR A 105 -15.66 -12.82 13.76
N GLY A 106 -16.38 -12.62 12.67
CA GLY A 106 -15.92 -11.91 11.49
C GLY A 106 -14.88 -12.66 10.66
N GLN A 107 -14.61 -13.93 11.00
CA GLN A 107 -13.65 -14.78 10.30
C GLN A 107 -14.19 -15.26 8.96
N LEU A 108 -13.34 -15.35 7.95
CA LEU A 108 -13.66 -16.03 6.71
C LEU A 108 -13.44 -17.53 6.91
N VAL A 109 -14.54 -18.28 6.88
CA VAL A 109 -14.57 -19.73 7.07
C VAL A 109 -15.19 -20.39 5.84
N GLY A 110 -14.94 -21.68 5.63
CA GLY A 110 -15.47 -22.38 4.47
C GLY A 110 -14.92 -23.79 4.32
N LYS A 111 -15.07 -24.36 3.13
CA LYS A 111 -14.50 -25.66 2.77
C LYS A 111 -13.50 -25.55 1.62
N ASP A 112 -12.39 -26.26 1.72
CA ASP A 112 -11.38 -26.39 0.66
C ASP A 112 -11.88 -27.26 -0.52
N ARG A 113 -11.04 -27.45 -1.55
CA ARG A 113 -11.34 -28.33 -2.70
C ARG A 113 -11.66 -29.78 -2.32
N ALA A 114 -11.09 -30.28 -1.23
CA ALA A 114 -11.29 -31.63 -0.74
C ALA A 114 -12.50 -31.77 0.21
N GLY A 115 -13.19 -30.66 0.50
CA GLY A 115 -14.34 -30.60 1.40
C GLY A 115 -13.98 -30.48 2.87
N ASN A 116 -12.70 -30.33 3.23
CA ASN A 116 -12.25 -30.09 4.59
C ASN A 116 -12.51 -28.64 4.99
N SER A 117 -12.58 -28.37 6.29
CA SER A 117 -12.71 -26.99 6.78
C SER A 117 -11.45 -26.19 6.45
N LEU A 118 -11.63 -24.99 5.89
CA LEU A 118 -10.54 -24.03 5.72
C LEU A 118 -9.95 -23.63 7.07
N VAL A 119 -8.66 -23.29 7.07
CA VAL A 119 -8.07 -22.49 8.14
C VAL A 119 -8.78 -21.14 8.16
N PRO A 120 -9.42 -20.73 9.27
CA PRO A 120 -10.13 -19.46 9.32
C PRO A 120 -9.19 -18.28 9.11
N VAL A 121 -9.61 -17.31 8.30
CA VAL A 121 -8.87 -16.04 8.12
C VAL A 121 -9.53 -14.97 8.97
N SER A 122 -8.79 -14.42 9.95
CA SER A 122 -9.34 -13.45 10.87
C SER A 122 -9.76 -12.15 10.18
N ALA A 123 -10.65 -11.39 10.82
CA ALA A 123 -11.04 -10.06 10.36
C ALA A 123 -9.83 -9.13 10.16
N ALA A 124 -8.88 -9.19 11.11
CA ALA A 124 -7.67 -8.41 11.09
C ALA A 124 -6.77 -8.84 9.92
N ASP A 125 -6.62 -10.14 9.67
CA ASP A 125 -5.78 -10.66 8.57
C ASP A 125 -6.35 -10.27 7.21
N GLN A 126 -7.67 -10.33 7.04
CA GLN A 126 -8.35 -9.88 5.83
C GLN A 126 -8.06 -8.39 5.56
N GLU A 127 -8.09 -7.55 6.61
CA GLU A 127 -7.75 -6.13 6.49
C GLU A 127 -6.27 -5.92 6.16
N GLN A 128 -5.36 -6.62 6.83
CA GLN A 128 -3.92 -6.49 6.55
C GLN A 128 -3.62 -6.87 5.10
N PHE A 129 -4.22 -7.93 4.59
CA PHE A 129 -4.05 -8.33 3.19
C PHE A 129 -4.60 -7.32 2.20
N ALA A 130 -5.78 -6.76 2.48
CA ALA A 130 -6.34 -5.69 1.65
C ALA A 130 -5.42 -4.48 1.60
N ARG A 131 -4.83 -4.09 2.73
CA ARG A 131 -3.87 -2.98 2.78
C ARG A 131 -2.56 -3.31 2.07
N ILE A 132 -2.05 -4.54 2.17
CA ILE A 132 -0.89 -5.01 1.39
C ILE A 132 -1.17 -4.86 -0.10
N ALA A 133 -2.33 -5.30 -0.57
CA ALA A 133 -2.70 -5.20 -1.98
C ALA A 133 -2.72 -3.73 -2.47
N VAL A 134 -3.28 -2.81 -1.67
CA VAL A 134 -3.30 -1.38 -1.98
C VAL A 134 -1.90 -0.78 -2.01
N GLU A 135 -1.06 -1.06 -1.02
CA GLU A 135 0.30 -0.51 -0.92
C GLU A 135 1.22 -1.07 -2.01
N MET A 136 1.10 -2.36 -2.32
CA MET A 136 1.79 -2.99 -3.43
C MET A 136 1.41 -2.35 -4.76
N PHE A 137 0.11 -2.20 -5.01
CA PHE A 137 -0.36 -1.56 -6.24
C PHE A 137 0.14 -0.12 -6.35
N ALA A 138 0.06 0.66 -5.27
CA ALA A 138 0.57 2.03 -5.25
C ALA A 138 2.07 2.10 -5.57
N ALA A 139 2.89 1.24 -4.96
CA ALA A 139 4.33 1.21 -5.22
C ALA A 139 4.65 0.84 -6.68
N VAL A 140 3.93 -0.13 -7.25
CA VAL A 140 4.12 -0.55 -8.65
C VAL A 140 3.63 0.50 -9.64
N SER A 141 2.47 1.13 -9.38
CA SER A 141 1.91 2.16 -10.27
C SER A 141 2.77 3.43 -10.31
N VAL A 142 3.36 3.82 -9.19
CA VAL A 142 4.27 4.97 -9.10
C VAL A 142 5.69 4.58 -9.56
N GLY A 143 6.03 3.29 -9.53
CA GLY A 143 7.38 2.80 -9.84
C GLY A 143 8.38 3.08 -8.72
N VAL A 144 7.91 3.38 -7.51
CA VAL A 144 8.74 3.73 -6.35
C VAL A 144 8.20 3.08 -5.08
N LEU A 145 9.08 2.42 -4.33
CA LEU A 145 8.79 1.92 -2.99
C LEU A 145 9.50 2.80 -1.98
N THR A 146 8.77 3.78 -1.44
CA THR A 146 9.31 4.71 -0.45
C THR A 146 9.66 3.99 0.86
N ALA A 147 10.52 4.58 1.69
CA ALA A 147 10.93 3.94 2.95
C ALA A 147 9.73 3.75 3.88
N ARG A 148 8.80 4.71 3.91
CA ARG A 148 7.55 4.59 4.65
C ARG A 148 6.69 3.43 4.12
N ASN A 149 6.48 3.35 2.82
CA ASN A 149 5.67 2.28 2.22
C ASN A 149 6.31 0.90 2.45
N ARG A 150 7.64 0.80 2.36
CA ARG A 150 8.38 -0.43 2.68
C ARG A 150 8.16 -0.86 4.13
N ARG A 151 8.32 0.05 5.10
CA ARG A 151 8.08 -0.22 6.53
C ARG A 151 6.64 -0.66 6.79
N ARG A 152 5.69 0.03 6.17
CA ARG A 152 4.27 -0.29 6.22
C ARG A 152 3.96 -1.69 5.67
N LEU A 153 4.52 -2.05 4.52
CA LEU A 153 4.39 -3.40 3.96
C LEU A 153 5.04 -4.44 4.87
N ALA A 154 6.25 -4.19 5.38
CA ALA A 154 6.97 -5.08 6.28
C ALA A 154 6.16 -5.38 7.55
N CYS A 155 5.65 -4.35 8.22
CA CYS A 155 4.81 -4.49 9.40
C CYS A 155 3.55 -5.35 9.11
N ARG A 156 2.89 -5.15 7.97
CA ARG A 156 1.70 -5.91 7.61
C ARG A 156 2.00 -7.36 7.25
N LEU A 157 3.09 -7.60 6.53
CA LEU A 157 3.56 -8.95 6.25
C LEU A 157 3.89 -9.68 7.56
N ASN A 158 4.56 -9.01 8.51
CA ASN A 158 4.84 -9.55 9.84
C ASN A 158 3.55 -9.96 10.58
N ARG A 159 2.48 -9.16 10.48
CA ARG A 159 1.16 -9.53 11.07
C ARG A 159 0.56 -10.78 10.44
N LEU A 160 0.93 -11.12 9.22
CA LEU A 160 0.48 -12.31 8.49
C LEU A 160 1.52 -13.46 8.53
N MET A 161 2.49 -13.43 9.45
CA MET A 161 3.58 -14.42 9.50
C MET A 161 3.10 -15.86 9.62
N THR A 162 1.99 -16.08 10.31
CA THR A 162 1.37 -17.41 10.49
C THR A 162 0.84 -17.98 9.18
N HIS A 163 0.55 -17.14 8.20
CA HIS A 163 -0.02 -17.53 6.90
C HIS A 163 1.06 -17.77 5.84
N HIS A 164 2.16 -17.00 5.86
CA HIS A 164 3.23 -17.16 4.88
C HIS A 164 4.41 -18.00 5.39
N GLY A 165 4.53 -18.25 6.70
CA GLY A 165 5.52 -19.17 7.28
C GLY A 165 6.97 -18.67 7.28
N HIS A 166 7.19 -17.35 7.12
CA HIS A 166 8.52 -16.74 7.17
C HIS A 166 8.73 -16.02 8.48
N GLY A 167 9.99 -15.83 8.88
CA GLY A 167 10.36 -15.03 10.04
C GLY A 167 10.01 -13.55 9.89
N VAL A 168 10.17 -12.82 10.99
CA VAL A 168 9.88 -11.38 11.08
C VAL A 168 10.87 -10.58 10.22
N LEU A 169 10.35 -9.63 9.44
CA LEU A 169 11.16 -8.64 8.72
C LEU A 169 11.66 -7.58 9.70
N ALA A 170 12.89 -7.09 9.47
CA ALA A 170 13.36 -5.87 10.11
C ALA A 170 12.39 -4.71 9.82
N ASP A 171 12.25 -3.79 10.78
CA ASP A 171 11.28 -2.68 10.81
C ASP A 171 9.85 -3.06 11.26
N GLU A 172 9.75 -3.59 12.49
CA GLU A 172 8.49 -3.98 13.14
C GLU A 172 7.59 -2.82 13.56
N ALA A 173 8.09 -1.57 13.58
CA ALA A 173 7.36 -0.44 14.11
C ALA A 173 6.01 -0.30 13.39
N ALA A 174 4.93 -0.52 14.14
CA ALA A 174 3.59 -0.35 13.62
C ALA A 174 3.46 1.06 13.03
N PRO A 175 2.88 1.21 11.83
CA PRO A 175 2.61 2.53 11.30
C PRO A 175 1.72 3.27 12.31
N GLY A 176 2.24 4.39 12.82
CA GLY A 176 1.52 5.25 13.75
C GLY A 176 0.47 6.08 13.02
N THR A 177 -0.28 6.88 13.77
CA THR A 177 -1.07 7.94 13.16
C THR A 177 -0.14 8.98 12.58
N ALA A 178 -0.22 9.20 11.27
CA ALA A 178 0.60 10.20 10.60
C ALA A 178 0.25 11.60 11.09
N ILE A 179 1.26 12.34 11.56
CA ILE A 179 1.11 13.72 12.01
C ILE A 179 1.16 14.64 10.81
N HIS A 180 0.16 15.52 10.67
CA HIS A 180 0.15 16.53 9.62
C HIS A 180 0.91 17.78 10.06
N VAL A 181 1.98 18.11 9.35
CA VAL A 181 2.86 19.25 9.61
C VAL A 181 2.54 20.34 8.61
N LEU A 182 2.05 21.48 9.09
CA LEU A 182 1.82 22.66 8.27
C LEU A 182 3.09 23.52 8.23
N ALA A 183 3.54 23.86 7.03
CA ALA A 183 4.67 24.76 6.82
C ALA A 183 4.36 25.75 5.68
N SER A 184 4.95 26.93 5.76
CA SER A 184 4.89 27.92 4.68
C SER A 184 6.08 27.74 3.76
N LEU A 185 5.86 27.92 2.46
CA LEU A 185 6.92 27.97 1.48
C LEU A 185 7.64 29.32 1.55
N GLU A 186 8.96 29.31 1.32
CA GLU A 186 9.77 30.53 1.25
C GLU A 186 9.81 31.00 -0.21
N ARG A 187 9.43 32.26 -0.46
CA ARG A 187 9.59 32.88 -1.78
C ARG A 187 10.99 33.46 -1.90
N LEU A 188 11.73 33.02 -2.90
CA LEU A 188 13.10 33.44 -3.17
C LEU A 188 13.17 34.71 -4.03
N PRO A 189 14.31 35.44 -4.06
CA PRO A 189 14.43 36.70 -4.80
C PRO A 189 14.25 36.60 -6.32
N ASN A 190 14.47 35.41 -6.88
CA ASN A 190 14.27 35.08 -8.30
C ASN A 190 12.82 34.67 -8.61
N ASP A 191 11.88 34.88 -7.68
CA ASP A 191 10.48 34.48 -7.77
C ASP A 191 10.21 32.96 -7.76
N SER A 192 11.24 32.14 -7.49
CA SER A 192 11.05 30.73 -7.22
C SER A 192 10.64 30.49 -5.77
N TRP A 193 10.24 29.27 -5.47
CA TRP A 193 9.80 28.85 -4.15
C TRP A 193 10.70 27.75 -3.62
N LYS A 194 10.94 27.80 -2.31
CA LYS A 194 11.75 26.82 -1.61
C LYS A 194 10.91 26.06 -0.59
N ILE A 195 11.01 24.74 -0.64
CA ILE A 195 10.57 23.83 0.43
C ILE A 195 11.78 23.49 1.27
N ASP A 196 11.66 23.64 2.59
CA ASP A 196 12.61 23.07 3.56
C ASP A 196 11.92 21.96 4.35
N ALA A 197 11.89 20.77 3.76
CA ALA A 197 11.22 19.62 4.35
C ALA A 197 11.98 19.08 5.55
N GLN A 198 13.31 19.17 5.54
CA GLN A 198 14.16 18.75 6.66
C GLN A 198 13.88 19.59 7.91
N THR A 199 13.84 20.91 7.79
CA THR A 199 13.52 21.80 8.92
C THR A 199 12.11 21.54 9.45
N ALA A 200 11.13 21.34 8.56
CA ALA A 200 9.77 20.99 8.96
C ALA A 200 9.72 19.64 9.69
N PHE A 201 10.47 18.64 9.19
CA PHE A 201 10.56 17.30 9.76
C PHE A 201 11.24 17.31 11.14
N ASP A 202 12.39 17.97 11.28
CA ASP A 202 13.14 18.06 12.54
C ASP A 202 12.32 18.79 13.62
N ARG A 203 11.65 19.88 13.23
CA ARG A 203 10.73 20.58 14.13
C ARG A 203 9.59 19.68 14.58
N ALA A 204 8.96 18.95 13.64
CA ALA A 204 7.87 18.05 13.97
C ALA A 204 8.32 16.90 14.86
N ARG A 205 9.47 16.27 14.60
CA ARG A 205 10.06 15.23 15.45
C ARG A 205 10.40 15.72 16.84
N GLY A 206 10.88 16.96 16.98
CA GLY A 206 11.15 17.56 18.29
C GLY A 206 9.91 17.68 19.17
N VAL A 207 8.75 17.92 18.55
CA VAL A 207 7.45 18.08 19.24
C VAL A 207 6.74 16.74 19.43
N PHE A 208 6.69 15.90 18.41
CA PHE A 208 5.95 14.64 18.39
C PHE A 208 6.92 13.45 18.42
N GLN A 209 7.56 13.24 19.57
CA GLN A 209 8.63 12.25 19.73
C GLN A 209 8.16 10.80 19.54
N GLU A 210 6.89 10.51 19.78
CA GLU A 210 6.28 9.18 19.62
C GLU A 210 5.75 8.92 18.20
N ALA A 211 5.65 9.96 17.36
CA ALA A 211 5.13 9.82 16.01
C ALA A 211 6.18 9.17 15.10
N THR A 212 5.75 8.15 14.36
CA THR A 212 6.60 7.40 13.42
C THR A 212 6.43 7.85 11.97
N GLU A 213 5.42 8.68 11.70
CA GLU A 213 5.03 9.12 10.36
C GLU A 213 4.57 10.60 10.36
N PHE A 214 5.02 11.37 9.37
CA PHE A 214 4.77 12.82 9.23
C PHE A 214 4.40 13.22 7.80
N ASN A 215 3.23 13.81 7.61
CA ASN A 215 2.77 14.35 6.33
C ASN A 215 2.98 15.86 6.28
N GLY A 216 3.81 16.33 5.35
CA GLY A 216 3.98 17.75 5.09
C GLY A 216 2.79 18.32 4.32
N LYS A 217 2.30 19.47 4.75
CA LYS A 217 1.38 20.35 4.02
C LYS A 217 2.08 21.71 3.88
N PHE A 218 2.59 22.00 2.69
CA PHE A 218 3.32 23.22 2.41
C PHE A 218 2.41 24.22 1.68
N VAL A 219 2.34 25.46 2.17
CA VAL A 219 1.45 26.50 1.62
C VAL A 219 2.28 27.61 0.99
N ALA A 220 2.07 27.88 -0.29
CA ALA A 220 2.54 29.09 -0.97
C ALA A 220 1.38 30.08 -1.09
N SER A 221 1.46 31.19 -0.38
CA SER A 221 0.48 32.27 -0.48
C SER A 221 0.87 33.23 -1.59
N THR A 222 0.06 33.29 -2.64
CA THR A 222 0.27 34.17 -3.79
C THR A 222 -0.81 35.25 -3.85
N SER A 223 -0.63 36.25 -4.72
CA SER A 223 -1.69 37.24 -5.01
C SER A 223 -2.96 36.61 -5.60
N MET A 224 -2.85 35.41 -6.18
CA MET A 224 -3.95 34.67 -6.81
C MET A 224 -4.61 33.65 -5.86
N GLY A 225 -4.12 33.55 -4.61
CA GLY A 225 -4.59 32.59 -3.61
C GLY A 225 -3.49 31.63 -3.13
N ASP A 226 -3.88 30.75 -2.21
CA ASP A 226 -2.97 29.76 -1.62
C ASP A 226 -2.85 28.51 -2.52
N ARG A 227 -1.63 28.10 -2.82
CA ARG A 227 -1.32 26.78 -3.39
C ARG A 227 -0.82 25.86 -2.27
N VAL A 228 -1.31 24.61 -2.26
CA VAL A 228 -1.01 23.63 -1.21
C VAL A 228 -0.30 22.41 -1.82
N PHE A 229 0.83 22.04 -1.24
CA PHE A 229 1.62 20.88 -1.63
C PHE A 229 1.66 19.86 -0.50
N HIS A 230 1.63 18.57 -0.86
CA HIS A 230 1.61 17.47 0.09
C HIS A 230 2.78 16.52 -0.15
N CYS A 231 3.45 16.09 0.92
CA CYS A 231 4.48 15.07 0.84
C CYS A 231 4.61 14.24 2.11
N MET A 232 5.30 13.11 2.00
CA MET A 232 5.76 12.31 3.13
C MET A 232 7.12 12.82 3.59
N LEU A 233 7.23 13.39 4.79
CA LEU A 233 8.47 14.08 5.19
C LEU A 233 9.69 13.16 5.33
N GLU A 234 9.52 11.85 5.55
CA GLU A 234 10.63 10.90 5.62
C GLU A 234 11.20 10.55 4.25
N ASP A 235 10.43 10.78 3.19
CA ASP A 235 10.77 10.44 1.82
C ASP A 235 11.00 11.70 0.96
N ALA A 236 10.75 12.89 1.53
CA ALA A 236 10.91 14.18 0.85
C ALA A 236 12.40 14.57 0.74
N PRO A 237 12.81 15.29 -0.33
CA PRO A 237 14.14 15.88 -0.39
C PRO A 237 14.34 16.86 0.77
N SER A 238 15.55 16.96 1.32
CA SER A 238 15.82 17.85 2.46
C SER A 238 15.38 19.28 2.19
N SER A 239 15.66 19.78 0.98
CA SER A 239 15.12 21.02 0.45
C SER A 239 14.98 20.93 -1.07
N ALA A 240 14.04 21.68 -1.64
CA ALA A 240 13.86 21.79 -3.09
C ALA A 240 13.49 23.23 -3.47
N GLU A 241 14.04 23.72 -4.57
CA GLU A 241 13.69 25.00 -5.21
C GLU A 241 12.96 24.73 -6.51
N PHE A 242 11.88 25.47 -6.78
CA PHE A 242 11.03 25.22 -7.95
C PHE A 242 10.18 26.44 -8.34
N ASP A 243 9.69 26.43 -9.57
CA ASP A 243 8.66 27.34 -10.05
C ASP A 243 7.27 26.82 -9.63
N LEU A 244 6.38 27.67 -9.13
CA LEU A 244 5.02 27.24 -8.76
C LEU A 244 4.25 26.63 -9.93
N ASP A 245 4.56 27.03 -11.16
CA ASP A 245 3.91 26.52 -12.36
C ASP A 245 4.56 25.22 -12.87
N ASP A 246 5.71 24.83 -12.32
CA ASP A 246 6.36 23.53 -12.55
C ASP A 246 6.87 22.90 -11.24
N PRO A 247 5.96 22.46 -10.36
CA PRO A 247 6.32 21.93 -9.04
C PRO A 247 6.91 20.52 -9.09
N PRO A 248 7.88 20.20 -8.21
CA PRO A 248 8.53 18.91 -8.17
C PRO A 248 7.61 17.83 -7.60
N ASP A 249 7.86 16.57 -7.97
CA ASP A 249 7.26 15.43 -7.27
C ASP A 249 7.98 15.18 -5.94
N LEU A 250 7.41 15.72 -4.87
CA LEU A 250 7.97 15.64 -3.52
C LEU A 250 7.97 14.24 -2.90
N ASN A 251 7.36 13.23 -3.56
CA ASN A 251 7.30 11.86 -3.03
C ASN A 251 8.21 10.89 -3.79
N ARG A 252 9.05 11.39 -4.70
CA ARG A 252 9.98 10.57 -5.48
C ARG A 252 11.39 10.64 -4.89
N PRO A 253 11.93 9.55 -4.30
CA PRO A 253 13.29 9.52 -3.77
C PRO A 253 14.32 9.60 -4.90
N GLY A 254 15.40 10.35 -4.68
CA GLY A 254 16.55 10.45 -5.60
C GLY A 254 16.48 11.59 -6.63
N PHE A 255 15.85 12.71 -6.31
CA PHE A 255 15.71 13.84 -7.22
C PHE A 255 17.03 14.65 -7.35
N ASP A 256 17.87 14.27 -8.33
CA ASP A 256 18.99 15.07 -8.86
C ASP A 256 18.69 15.44 -10.33
N GLY A 257 17.79 16.41 -10.55
CA GLY A 257 17.60 17.08 -11.85
C GLY A 257 16.81 16.34 -12.95
N ASP A 258 15.97 17.11 -13.63
CA ASP A 258 15.29 16.90 -14.93
C ASP A 258 14.32 15.70 -15.10
N PHE A 259 13.04 15.87 -14.70
CA PHE A 259 11.90 15.37 -15.49
C PHE A 259 10.51 15.92 -15.09
N PHE A 260 9.61 16.01 -16.08
CA PHE A 260 8.23 16.55 -16.04
C PHE A 260 7.14 15.59 -15.47
N GLY A 261 6.24 16.15 -14.65
CA GLY A 261 4.87 15.68 -14.34
C GLY A 261 4.76 14.60 -13.26
N TRP A 262 3.85 14.63 -12.28
CA TRP A 262 2.45 15.11 -12.28
C TRP A 262 2.05 15.75 -10.93
N CYS A 263 1.37 16.88 -10.97
CA CYS A 263 0.72 17.51 -9.81
C CYS A 263 -0.78 17.16 -9.75
N SER A 264 -1.27 16.55 -8.67
CA SER A 264 -2.71 16.46 -8.42
C SER A 264 -3.21 17.83 -7.95
N HIS A 265 -3.77 18.62 -8.87
CA HIS A 265 -4.49 19.84 -8.53
C HIS A 265 -5.80 19.48 -7.80
N ALA A 266 -5.83 19.69 -6.49
CA ALA A 266 -7.08 19.92 -5.78
C ALA A 266 -7.21 21.44 -5.57
N ALA A 267 -7.82 22.11 -6.55
CA ALA A 267 -8.31 23.47 -6.33
C ALA A 267 -9.41 23.38 -5.26
N LEU A 268 -9.13 23.86 -4.05
CA LEU A 268 -10.18 24.16 -3.08
C LEU A 268 -10.89 25.42 -3.58
N ALA A 269 -12.15 25.26 -3.98
CA ALA A 269 -13.09 26.35 -4.20
C ALA A 269 -13.64 26.86 -2.86
#